data_AF-A0A1I7FCC5-F1
#
_entry.id   AF-A0A1I7FCC5-F1
#
_cell.length_a   1.000
_cell.length_b   1.000
_cell.length_c   1.000
_cell.angle_alpha   90.00
_cell.angle_beta   90.00
_cell.angle_gamma   90.00
#
_symmetry.space_group_name_H-M   'P 1'
#
loop_
_entity.id
_entity.type
_entity.pdbx_description
1 polymer ?
#
loop_
_entity_poly.entity_id
_entity_poly.type
_entity_poly.pdbx_seq_one_letter_code
_entity_poly.pdbx_strand_id
1 'polypeptide(L)'
;MTSDKQPKPRGLSAIPLEAIQAMSYKPYPPTVAQKQALVRLIEAAKGDTGQSRCIAEFLLAWWDADTYGGFGLTKLWAVDLPLCRDMQTVFSLIAEQHHYPDHFELADDFKEIIRQWRPENLD
;
A
#
# COMPACT_ATOMS: atom_id res chain seq x y z
N MET A 1 31.46 -46.52 15.08
CA MET A 1 30.28 -46.17 14.24
C MET A 1 29.23 -45.51 15.12
N THR A 2 29.27 -44.19 15.24
CA THR A 2 28.20 -43.40 15.86
C THR A 2 27.91 -42.26 14.91
N SER A 3 26.72 -42.32 14.33
CA SER A 3 26.23 -41.44 13.27
C SER A 3 26.01 -40.04 13.82
N ASP A 4 26.81 -39.07 13.37
CA ASP A 4 26.57 -37.65 13.56
C ASP A 4 25.42 -37.22 12.63
N LYS A 5 24.18 -37.28 13.13
CA LYS A 5 23.02 -36.76 12.40
C LYS A 5 22.87 -35.28 12.75
N GLN A 6 23.48 -34.44 11.93
CA GLN A 6 23.28 -33.01 11.98
C GLN A 6 21.77 -32.68 11.88
N PRO A 7 21.22 -31.83 12.77
CA PRO A 7 19.79 -31.57 12.80
C PRO A 7 19.33 -30.89 11.50
N LYS A 8 18.30 -31.47 10.87
CA LYS A 8 17.69 -30.92 9.65
C LYS A 8 17.11 -29.53 9.97
N PRO A 9 17.55 -28.45 9.30
CA PRO A 9 17.04 -27.12 9.57
C PRO A 9 15.52 -27.07 9.29
N ARG A 10 14.76 -26.47 10.21
CA ARG A 10 13.32 -26.22 10.11
C ARG A 10 13.08 -24.73 10.31
N GLY A 11 12.34 -24.11 9.39
CA GLY A 11 12.07 -22.66 9.35
C GLY A 11 12.70 -21.97 8.13
N LEU A 12 12.40 -20.68 7.93
CA LEU A 12 12.84 -19.84 6.79
C LEU A 12 14.36 -19.90 6.50
N SER A 13 15.17 -20.32 7.48
CA SER A 13 16.61 -20.54 7.35
C SER A 13 17.03 -21.71 6.44
N ALA A 14 16.08 -22.58 6.04
CA ALA A 14 16.32 -23.68 5.11
C ALA A 14 16.05 -23.31 3.64
N ILE A 15 15.48 -22.13 3.39
CA ILE A 15 15.21 -21.65 2.04
C ILE A 15 16.48 -20.94 1.54
N PRO A 16 17.09 -21.41 0.44
CA PRO A 16 18.24 -20.73 -0.15
C PRO A 16 17.89 -19.27 -0.50
N LEU A 17 18.84 -18.34 -0.34
CA LEU A 17 18.59 -16.92 -0.59
C LEU A 17 18.10 -16.68 -2.03
N GLU A 18 18.58 -17.47 -2.97
CA GLU A 18 18.14 -17.47 -4.37
C GLU A 18 16.68 -17.94 -4.54
N ALA A 19 16.19 -18.84 -3.69
CA ALA A 19 14.80 -19.25 -3.68
C ALA A 19 13.91 -18.20 -2.99
N ILE A 20 14.40 -17.53 -1.94
CA ILE A 20 13.74 -16.34 -1.37
C ILE A 20 13.62 -15.25 -2.44
N GLN A 21 14.70 -14.99 -3.18
CA GLN A 21 14.74 -14.02 -4.28
C GLN A 21 13.80 -14.41 -5.44
N ALA A 22 13.75 -15.70 -5.81
CA ALA A 22 12.83 -16.21 -6.84
C ALA A 22 11.35 -16.25 -6.38
N MET A 23 11.10 -16.32 -5.06
CA MET A 23 9.76 -16.24 -4.46
C MET A 23 9.29 -14.79 -4.27
N SER A 24 10.20 -13.83 -4.18
CA SER A 24 9.90 -12.42 -3.82
C SER A 24 9.76 -11.45 -4.99
N TYR A 25 9.76 -11.87 -6.25
CA TYR A 25 9.42 -10.93 -7.33
C TYR A 25 8.87 -11.62 -8.57
N LYS A 26 7.54 -11.59 -8.70
CA LYS A 26 6.86 -11.63 -9.99
C LYS A 26 6.05 -10.35 -10.09
N PRO A 27 6.36 -9.44 -11.04
CA PRO A 27 5.52 -8.28 -11.29
C PRO A 27 4.22 -8.78 -11.93
N TYR A 28 3.26 -9.17 -11.10
CA TYR A 28 1.91 -9.40 -11.59
C TYR A 28 1.32 -8.04 -11.94
N PRO A 29 0.74 -7.84 -13.13
CA PRO A 29 0.00 -6.61 -13.37
C PRO A 29 -1.08 -6.46 -12.30
N PRO A 30 -1.38 -5.23 -11.83
CA PRO A 30 -2.42 -5.03 -10.85
C PRO A 30 -3.73 -5.67 -11.31
N THR A 31 -4.37 -6.41 -10.40
CA THR A 31 -5.65 -7.05 -10.66
C THR A 31 -6.73 -5.99 -10.92
N VAL A 32 -7.81 -6.40 -11.59
CA VAL A 32 -8.98 -5.51 -11.82
C VAL A 32 -9.55 -5.00 -10.49
N ALA A 33 -9.60 -5.86 -9.46
CA ALA A 33 -10.10 -5.48 -8.14
C ALA A 33 -9.22 -4.41 -7.47
N GLN A 34 -7.89 -4.52 -7.58
CA GLN A 34 -6.97 -3.53 -7.04
C GLN A 34 -7.10 -2.18 -7.75
N LYS A 35 -7.18 -2.17 -9.09
CA LYS A 35 -7.39 -0.93 -9.86
C LYS A 35 -8.72 -0.26 -9.48
N GLN A 36 -9.79 -1.04 -9.38
CA GLN A 36 -11.11 -0.52 -9.03
C GLN A 36 -11.16 0.01 -7.58
N ALA A 37 -10.52 -0.68 -6.63
CA ALA A 37 -10.40 -0.20 -5.26
C ALA A 37 -9.62 1.11 -5.20
N LEU A 38 -8.51 1.22 -5.92
CA LEU A 38 -7.70 2.44 -5.99
C LEU A 38 -8.51 3.63 -6.53
N VAL A 39 -9.23 3.45 -7.63
CA VAL A 39 -10.12 4.50 -8.19
C VAL A 39 -11.18 4.93 -7.18
N ARG A 40 -11.83 3.99 -6.49
CA ARG A 40 -12.84 4.33 -5.47
C ARG A 40 -12.25 5.10 -4.29
N LEU A 41 -11.06 4.73 -3.83
CA LEU A 41 -10.39 5.45 -2.74
C LEU A 41 -9.95 6.85 -3.15
N ILE A 42 -9.48 7.03 -4.39
CA ILE A 42 -9.12 8.34 -4.92
C ILE A 42 -10.34 9.26 -4.93
N GLU A 43 -11.46 8.79 -5.47
CA GLU A 43 -12.71 9.56 -5.48
C GLU A 43 -13.18 9.89 -4.05
N ALA A 44 -13.09 8.92 -3.12
CA ALA A 44 -13.47 9.15 -1.73
C ALA A 44 -12.54 10.14 -1.01
N ALA A 45 -11.24 10.13 -1.32
CA ALA A 45 -10.23 11.02 -0.73
C ALA A 45 -10.42 12.48 -1.15
N LYS A 46 -10.98 12.74 -2.33
CA LYS A 46 -11.30 14.09 -2.83
C LYS A 46 -12.54 14.71 -2.16
N GLY A 47 -13.28 13.94 -1.35
CA GLY A 47 -14.40 14.46 -0.56
C GLY A 47 -13.96 15.33 0.63
N ASP A 48 -14.91 15.74 1.46
CA ASP A 48 -14.73 16.71 2.56
C ASP A 48 -15.08 16.13 3.95
N THR A 49 -15.18 14.80 4.06
CA THR A 49 -15.57 14.12 5.29
C THR A 49 -14.37 13.67 6.14
N GLY A 50 -14.62 13.28 7.40
CA GLY A 50 -13.60 12.67 8.25
C GLY A 50 -13.01 11.38 7.68
N GLN A 51 -13.83 10.55 7.03
CA GLN A 51 -13.33 9.36 6.33
C GLN A 51 -12.55 9.72 5.07
N SER A 52 -12.95 10.75 4.32
CA SER A 52 -12.20 11.27 3.17
C SER A 52 -10.79 11.68 3.59
N ARG A 53 -10.67 12.41 4.71
CA ARG A 53 -9.37 12.75 5.29
C ARG A 53 -8.54 11.52 5.63
N CYS A 54 -9.14 10.51 6.26
CA CYS A 54 -8.45 9.28 6.61
C CYS A 54 -7.91 8.54 5.38
N ILE A 55 -8.71 8.47 4.31
CA ILE A 55 -8.31 7.84 3.05
C ILE A 55 -7.21 8.65 2.37
N ALA A 56 -7.32 9.99 2.36
CA ALA A 56 -6.28 10.87 1.84
C ALA A 56 -4.96 10.69 2.58
N GLU A 57 -4.96 10.62 3.92
CA GLU A 57 -3.75 10.37 4.71
C GLU A 57 -3.11 9.00 4.38
N PHE A 58 -3.91 7.97 4.11
CA PHE A 58 -3.40 6.68 3.67
C PHE A 58 -2.74 6.74 2.29
N LEU A 59 -3.41 7.36 1.32
CA LEU A 59 -2.89 7.49 -0.05
C LEU A 59 -1.62 8.36 -0.08
N LEU A 60 -1.63 9.50 0.62
CA LEU A 60 -0.48 10.41 0.67
C LEU A 60 0.71 9.80 1.42
N ALA A 61 0.48 9.00 2.47
CA ALA A 61 1.54 8.24 3.13
C ALA A 61 2.18 7.20 2.20
N TRP A 62 1.42 6.63 1.26
CA TRP A 62 1.98 5.78 0.21
C TRP A 62 2.79 6.59 -0.81
N TRP A 63 2.35 7.79 -1.19
CA TRP A 63 3.09 8.64 -2.11
C TRP A 63 4.45 9.05 -1.54
N ASP A 64 4.45 9.69 -0.36
CA ASP A 64 5.66 10.10 0.34
C ASP A 64 5.31 10.43 1.80
N ALA A 65 5.65 9.53 2.72
CA ALA A 65 5.39 9.72 4.15
C ALA A 65 6.26 10.80 4.80
N ASP A 66 7.45 11.09 4.26
CA ASP A 66 8.34 12.13 4.79
C ASP A 66 7.81 13.53 4.44
N THR A 67 7.21 13.67 3.25
CA THR A 67 6.62 14.94 2.78
C THR A 67 5.19 15.14 3.26
N TYR A 68 4.32 14.13 3.17
CA TYR A 68 2.87 14.28 3.41
C TYR A 68 2.38 13.69 4.75
N GLY A 69 3.28 13.05 5.49
CA GLY A 69 3.03 12.40 6.77
C GLY A 69 2.62 10.92 6.64
N GLY A 70 2.95 10.13 7.66
CA GLY A 70 2.62 8.71 7.72
C GLY A 70 1.16 8.40 8.07
N PHE A 71 0.78 7.13 7.94
CA PHE A 71 -0.56 6.64 8.25
C PHE A 71 -0.60 5.73 9.49
N GLY A 72 -1.42 6.10 10.49
CA GLY A 72 -1.63 5.28 11.69
C GLY A 72 -2.76 4.28 11.52
N LEU A 73 -2.50 2.99 11.73
CA LEU A 73 -3.48 1.91 11.49
C LEU A 73 -4.79 2.02 12.30
N THR A 74 -4.77 2.66 13.47
CA THR A 74 -5.99 2.88 14.27
C THR A 74 -6.99 3.83 13.59
N LYS A 75 -6.55 4.60 12.58
CA LYS A 75 -7.44 5.48 11.80
C LYS A 75 -8.49 4.70 11.01
N LEU A 76 -8.27 3.40 10.73
CA LEU A 76 -9.27 2.53 10.10
C LEU A 76 -10.58 2.44 10.89
N TRP A 77 -10.59 2.71 12.20
CA TRP A 77 -11.83 2.72 13.01
C TRP A 77 -12.81 3.84 12.61
N ALA A 78 -12.33 4.86 11.89
CA ALA A 78 -13.14 6.00 11.46
C ALA A 78 -13.66 5.88 10.01
N VAL A 79 -13.47 4.72 9.37
CA VAL A 79 -13.81 4.51 7.95
C VAL A 79 -14.82 3.37 7.83
N ASP A 80 -15.85 3.56 7.00
CA ASP A 80 -16.85 2.54 6.76
C ASP A 80 -16.22 1.25 6.23
N LEU A 81 -16.76 0.09 6.66
CA LEU A 81 -16.20 -1.23 6.34
C LEU A 81 -15.95 -1.48 4.84
N PRO A 82 -16.81 -1.05 3.89
CA PRO A 82 -16.53 -1.20 2.47
C PRO A 82 -15.26 -0.46 2.03
N LEU A 83 -15.04 0.78 2.49
CA LEU A 83 -13.86 1.56 2.18
C LEU A 83 -12.62 1.01 2.89
N CYS A 84 -12.75 0.50 4.11
CA CYS A 84 -11.68 -0.25 4.78
C CYS A 84 -11.21 -1.46 3.96
N ARG A 85 -12.13 -2.19 3.31
CA ARG A 85 -11.77 -3.33 2.43
C ARG A 85 -11.06 -2.86 1.17
N ASP A 86 -11.45 -1.72 0.61
CA ASP A 86 -10.74 -1.10 -0.50
C ASP A 86 -9.32 -0.68 -0.08
N MET A 87 -9.13 -0.11 1.11
CA MET A 87 -7.81 0.21 1.67
C MET A 87 -6.93 -1.03 1.83
N GLN A 88 -7.49 -2.17 2.29
CA GLN A 88 -6.75 -3.44 2.36
C GLN A 88 -6.36 -3.97 0.98
N THR A 89 -7.24 -3.80 -0.01
CA THR A 89 -6.98 -4.20 -1.40
C THR A 89 -5.85 -3.35 -1.99
N VAL A 90 -5.86 -2.04 -1.76
CA VAL A 90 -4.78 -1.14 -2.19
C VAL A 90 -3.49 -1.40 -1.42
N PHE A 91 -3.55 -1.71 -0.12
CA PHE A 91 -2.36 -2.12 0.64
C PHE A 91 -1.70 -3.37 0.04
N SER A 92 -2.50 -4.33 -0.40
CA SER A 92 -1.99 -5.50 -1.13
C SER A 92 -1.35 -5.11 -2.47
N LEU A 93 -1.96 -4.18 -3.22
CA LEU A 93 -1.34 -3.61 -4.43
C LEU A 93 0.03 -2.98 -4.12
N ILE A 94 0.14 -2.18 -3.07
CA ILE A 94 1.40 -1.52 -2.69
C ILE A 94 2.48 -2.56 -2.40
N ALA A 95 2.14 -3.59 -1.62
CA ALA A 95 3.04 -4.69 -1.27
C ALA A 95 3.43 -5.58 -2.46
N GLU A 96 2.63 -5.63 -3.52
CA GLU A 96 2.90 -6.47 -4.69
C GLU A 96 3.63 -5.71 -5.81
N GLN A 97 3.33 -4.42 -6.02
CA GLN A 97 3.86 -3.65 -7.15
C GLN A 97 5.17 -2.93 -6.84
N HIS A 98 5.41 -2.56 -5.57
CA HIS A 98 6.57 -1.77 -5.16
C HIS A 98 6.81 -0.50 -6.01
N HIS A 99 5.73 0.13 -6.47
CA HIS A 99 5.76 1.37 -7.24
C HIS A 99 5.05 2.51 -6.49
N TYR A 100 5.50 3.74 -6.76
CA TYR A 100 4.82 4.95 -6.34
C TYR A 100 3.60 5.24 -7.25
N PRO A 101 2.66 6.10 -6.82
CA PRO A 101 1.41 6.29 -7.55
C PRO A 101 1.57 6.97 -8.92
N ASP A 102 2.67 7.70 -9.15
CA ASP A 102 3.03 8.29 -10.45
C ASP A 102 3.20 7.24 -11.57
N HIS A 103 3.58 6.01 -11.22
CA HIS A 103 3.64 4.87 -12.14
C HIS A 103 2.28 4.50 -12.73
N PHE A 104 1.17 4.94 -12.13
CA PHE A 104 -0.19 4.61 -12.56
C PHE A 104 -0.89 5.77 -13.28
N GLU A 105 -0.16 6.81 -13.69
CA GLU A 105 -0.72 8.02 -14.32
C GLU A 105 -1.69 8.80 -13.39
N LEU A 106 -1.59 8.60 -12.07
CA LEU A 106 -2.49 9.18 -11.06
C LEU A 106 -1.96 10.51 -10.47
N ALA A 107 -0.93 11.09 -11.08
CA ALA A 107 -0.27 12.27 -10.52
C ALA A 107 -1.24 13.46 -10.37
N ASP A 108 -2.18 13.63 -11.30
CA ASP A 108 -3.16 14.73 -11.24
C ASP A 108 -4.22 14.49 -10.16
N ASP A 109 -4.68 13.24 -9.98
CA ASP A 109 -5.57 12.87 -8.87
C ASP A 109 -4.92 13.14 -7.51
N PHE A 110 -3.63 12.80 -7.37
CA PHE A 110 -2.88 13.07 -6.14
C PHE A 110 -2.68 14.56 -5.91
N LYS A 111 -2.43 15.37 -6.94
CA LYS A 111 -2.40 16.83 -6.81
C LYS A 111 -3.73 17.41 -6.31
N GLU A 112 -4.86 16.85 -6.74
CA GLU A 112 -6.18 17.25 -6.22
C GLU A 112 -6.34 16.90 -4.73
N ILE A 113 -5.92 15.69 -4.33
CA ILE A 113 -5.93 15.26 -2.92
C ILE A 113 -5.00 16.15 -2.07
N ILE A 114 -3.81 16.49 -2.57
CA ILE A 114 -2.87 17.41 -1.91
C ILE A 114 -3.52 18.78 -1.79
N ARG A 115 -4.14 19.32 -2.85
CA ARG A 115 -4.85 20.62 -2.79
C ARG A 115 -5.90 20.67 -1.70
N GLN A 116 -6.62 19.56 -1.50
CA GLN A 116 -7.69 19.48 -0.51
C GLN A 116 -7.16 19.39 0.93
N TRP A 117 -6.11 18.61 1.17
CA TRP A 117 -5.71 18.22 2.53
C TRP A 117 -4.34 18.73 2.99
N ARG A 118 -3.50 19.17 2.05
CA ARG A 118 -2.12 19.69 2.24
C ARG A 118 -1.82 20.84 1.25
N PRO A 119 -2.67 21.89 1.18
CA PRO A 119 -2.49 22.95 0.20
C PRO A 119 -1.12 23.64 0.30
N GLU A 120 -0.49 23.64 1.46
CA GLU A 120 0.85 24.14 1.73
C GLU A 120 1.98 23.41 0.97
N ASN A 121 1.69 22.24 0.38
CA ASN A 121 2.66 21.43 -0.37
C ASN A 121 2.54 21.60 -1.90
N LEU A 122 1.81 22.62 -2.40
CA LEU A 122 1.60 22.86 -3.84
C LEU A 122 2.45 23.99 -4.46
N ASP A 123 3.47 24.48 -3.74
CA ASP A 123 4.35 25.56 -4.21
C ASP A 123 5.60 25.06 -4.97
#